data_AF-A0A2S0UH12-F1
#
_entry.id   AF-A0A2S0UH12-F1
#
_cell.length_a   1.000
_cell.length_b   1.000
_cell.length_c   1.000
_cell.angle_alpha   90.00
_cell.angle_beta   90.00
_cell.angle_gamma   90.00
#
_symmetry.space_group_name_H-M   'P 1'
#
loop_
_entity.id
_entity.type
_entity.pdbx_description
1 polymer ?
#
loop_
_entity_poly.entity_id
_entity_poly.type
_entity_poly.pdbx_seq_one_letter_code
_entity_poly.pdbx_strand_id
1 'polypeptide(L)'
;MRMIVAGLVMLAASPATAALSGFYDSAEKIATILGSEAVADALRQAPVGAITNTGTTKDGADEWTVRTQDCDLVVALTAQPLPEGMVGKATYDLRIATPCE
;
A
#
# COMPACT_ATOMS: atom_id res chain seq x y z
N MET A 1 37.45 -38.87 13.06
CA MET A 1 36.71 -38.76 11.78
C MET A 1 35.77 -37.57 11.90
N ARG A 2 36.03 -36.46 11.20
CA ARG A 2 35.18 -35.25 11.18
C ARG A 2 33.88 -35.60 10.44
N MET A 3 32.72 -35.51 11.09
CA MET A 3 31.43 -35.43 10.39
C MET A 3 30.94 -34.00 10.41
N ILE A 4 30.62 -33.54 9.21
CA ILE A 4 30.37 -32.17 8.79
C ILE A 4 28.94 -31.78 9.21
N VAL A 5 28.81 -30.62 9.86
CA VAL A 5 27.52 -29.97 10.13
C VAL A 5 26.94 -29.51 8.79
N ALA A 6 25.90 -30.18 8.30
CA ALA A 6 25.13 -29.71 7.15
C ALA A 6 24.11 -28.67 7.66
N GLY A 7 24.53 -27.40 7.66
CA GLY A 7 23.64 -26.27 7.92
C GLY A 7 22.69 -26.07 6.75
N LEU A 8 21.45 -26.52 6.90
CA LEU A 8 20.36 -26.22 5.98
C LEU A 8 20.00 -24.73 6.13
N VAL A 9 20.60 -23.87 5.29
CA VAL A 9 20.18 -22.48 5.13
C VAL A 9 18.79 -22.52 4.50
N MET A 10 17.74 -22.44 5.32
CA MET A 10 16.40 -22.10 4.85
C MET A 10 16.46 -20.65 4.35
N LEU A 11 16.70 -20.47 3.04
CA LEU A 11 16.35 -19.22 2.38
C LEU A 11 14.83 -19.11 2.50
N ALA A 12 14.36 -18.33 3.47
CA ALA A 12 12.98 -17.88 3.49
C ALA A 12 12.74 -17.19 2.15
N ALA A 13 11.92 -17.81 1.31
CA ALA A 13 11.44 -17.23 0.08
C ALA A 13 10.52 -16.06 0.47
N SER A 14 11.11 -14.91 0.78
CA SER A 14 10.37 -13.66 0.84
C SER A 14 9.72 -13.49 -0.54
N PRO A 15 8.39 -13.30 -0.62
CA PRO A 15 7.74 -13.10 -1.89
C PRO A 15 8.43 -11.94 -2.59
N ALA A 16 9.02 -12.22 -3.75
CA ALA A 16 9.67 -11.22 -4.57
C ALA A 16 8.57 -10.38 -5.23
N THR A 17 7.98 -9.46 -4.47
CA THR A 17 7.34 -8.31 -5.10
C THR A 17 8.43 -7.62 -5.89
N ALA A 18 8.24 -7.44 -7.19
CA ALA A 18 9.17 -6.66 -7.97
C ALA A 18 9.12 -5.25 -7.40
N ALA A 19 10.16 -4.85 -6.66
CA ALA A 19 10.22 -3.53 -6.05
C ALA A 19 10.27 -2.50 -7.18
N LEU A 20 9.11 -1.96 -7.53
CA LEU A 20 9.00 -0.82 -8.42
C LEU A 20 9.78 0.35 -7.82
N SER A 21 10.26 1.25 -8.66
CA SER A 21 10.79 2.53 -8.14
C SER A 21 9.69 3.24 -7.34
N GLY A 22 10.07 4.02 -6.33
CA GLY A 22 9.11 4.75 -5.48
C GLY A 22 8.10 5.61 -6.26
N PHE A 23 8.48 6.13 -7.44
CA PHE A 23 7.55 6.85 -8.32
C PHE A 23 6.39 5.96 -8.81
N TYR A 24 6.70 4.82 -9.43
CA TYR A 24 5.67 3.89 -9.96
C TYR A 24 4.84 3.26 -8.84
N ASP A 25 5.46 2.96 -7.70
CA ASP A 25 4.76 2.47 -6.50
C ASP A 25 3.77 3.51 -5.97
N SER A 26 4.20 4.78 -5.86
CA SER A 26 3.32 5.88 -5.45
C SER A 26 2.20 6.14 -6.46
N ALA A 27 2.48 6.05 -7.76
CA ALA A 27 1.48 6.21 -8.80
C ALA A 27 0.38 5.12 -8.71
N GLU A 28 0.76 3.88 -8.44
CA GLU A 28 -0.19 2.78 -8.24
C GLU A 28 -1.06 2.98 -7.00
N LYS A 29 -0.46 3.45 -5.90
CA LYS A 29 -1.17 3.79 -4.66
C LYS A 29 -2.17 4.91 -4.88
N ILE A 30 -1.76 5.99 -5.55
CA ILE A 30 -2.65 7.12 -5.89
C ILE A 30 -3.78 6.66 -6.82
N ALA A 31 -3.48 5.84 -7.83
CA ALA A 31 -4.50 5.29 -8.71
C ALA A 31 -5.50 4.41 -7.95
N THR A 32 -5.03 3.62 -6.97
CA THR A 32 -5.88 2.82 -6.08
C THR A 32 -6.81 3.71 -5.24
N ILE A 33 -6.29 4.81 -4.69
CA ILE A 33 -7.08 5.79 -3.92
C ILE A 33 -8.16 6.43 -4.80
N LEU A 34 -7.78 6.94 -5.97
CA LEU A 34 -8.69 7.63 -6.89
C LEU A 34 -9.71 6.70 -7.56
N GLY A 35 -9.39 5.41 -7.70
CA GLY A 35 -10.27 4.39 -8.25
C GLY A 35 -11.25 3.79 -7.24
N SER A 36 -11.17 4.18 -5.97
CA SER A 36 -12.03 3.63 -4.90
C SER A 36 -13.36 4.38 -4.79
N GLU A 37 -14.47 3.66 -5.01
CA GLU A 37 -15.82 4.18 -4.78
C GLU A 37 -16.02 4.62 -3.32
N ALA A 38 -15.51 3.85 -2.36
CA ALA A 38 -15.59 4.20 -0.94
C ALA A 38 -14.87 5.52 -0.61
N VAL A 39 -13.77 5.84 -1.30
CA VAL A 39 -13.09 7.13 -1.14
C VAL A 39 -13.92 8.25 -1.76
N ALA A 40 -14.44 8.05 -2.97
CA ALA A 40 -15.29 9.04 -3.62
C ALA A 40 -16.53 9.37 -2.77
N ASP A 41 -17.16 8.36 -2.17
CA ASP A 41 -18.31 8.53 -1.28
C ASP A 41 -17.94 9.19 0.05
N ALA A 42 -16.80 8.81 0.66
CA ALA A 42 -16.32 9.43 1.89
C ALA A 42 -16.00 10.92 1.69
N LEU A 43 -15.52 11.29 0.51
CA LEU A 43 -15.31 12.68 0.10
C LEU A 43 -16.58 13.38 -0.37
N ARG A 44 -17.73 12.71 -0.37
CA ARG A 44 -19.01 13.21 -0.90
C ARG A 44 -18.89 13.72 -2.34
N GLN A 45 -18.06 13.05 -3.14
CA GLN A 45 -17.77 13.39 -4.53
C GLN A 45 -17.14 14.79 -4.70
N ALA A 46 -16.53 15.35 -3.65
CA ALA A 46 -15.87 16.64 -3.71
C ALA A 46 -14.56 16.58 -4.53
N PRO A 47 -14.17 17.67 -5.23
CA PRO A 47 -12.91 17.72 -5.96
C PRO A 47 -11.70 17.51 -5.06
N VAL A 48 -10.79 16.62 -5.47
CA VAL A 48 -9.52 16.37 -4.78
C VAL A 48 -8.54 17.49 -5.09
N GLY A 49 -8.03 18.14 -4.05
CA GLY A 49 -7.01 19.19 -4.14
C GLY A 49 -5.58 18.66 -3.98
N ALA A 50 -5.39 17.66 -3.12
CA ALA A 50 -4.09 17.03 -2.92
C ALA A 50 -4.20 15.58 -2.40
N ILE A 51 -3.21 14.77 -2.75
CA ILE A 51 -2.99 13.43 -2.20
C ILE A 51 -1.54 13.35 -1.73
N THR A 52 -1.33 13.11 -0.44
CA THR A 52 -0.01 13.17 0.19
C THR A 52 0.27 11.90 0.98
N ASN A 53 1.43 11.27 0.79
CA ASN A 53 1.90 10.22 1.68
C ASN A 53 2.33 10.86 3.01
N THR A 54 1.67 10.49 4.10
CA THR A 54 1.91 11.07 5.43
C THR A 54 2.76 10.16 6.32
N GLY A 55 3.05 8.94 5.88
CA GLY A 55 3.99 8.03 6.51
C GLY A 55 3.52 6.58 6.45
N THR A 56 3.81 5.86 7.52
CA THR A 56 3.46 4.44 7.67
C THR A 56 2.86 4.23 9.05
N THR A 57 1.73 3.53 9.10
CA THR A 57 1.07 3.14 10.34
C THR A 57 1.92 2.14 11.13
N LYS A 58 1.60 1.93 12.41
CA LYS A 58 2.30 0.96 13.28
C LYS A 58 2.28 -0.47 12.74
N ASP A 59 1.26 -0.81 11.96
CA ASP A 59 1.07 -2.14 11.37
C ASP A 59 1.72 -2.28 9.99
N GLY A 60 2.46 -1.26 9.54
CA GLY A 60 3.20 -1.28 8.28
C GLY A 60 2.40 -0.85 7.04
N ALA A 61 1.13 -0.47 7.18
CA ALA A 61 0.35 0.09 6.08
C ALA A 61 0.78 1.53 5.76
N ASP A 62 0.86 1.89 4.49
CA ASP A 62 1.19 3.26 4.05
C ASP A 62 0.01 4.20 4.29
N GLU A 63 0.25 5.29 5.00
CA GLU A 63 -0.76 6.28 5.32
C GLU A 63 -0.74 7.43 4.32
N TRP A 64 -1.93 7.82 3.88
CA TRP A 64 -2.13 8.90 2.92
C TRP A 64 -3.27 9.81 3.35
N THR A 65 -3.08 11.11 3.15
CA THR A 65 -4.15 12.11 3.30
C THR A 65 -4.64 12.53 1.92
N VAL A 66 -5.96 12.44 1.71
CA VAL A 66 -6.68 12.97 0.57
C VAL A 66 -7.40 14.24 1.00
N ARG A 67 -6.92 15.38 0.52
CA ARG A 67 -7.44 16.69 0.88
C ARG A 67 -8.41 17.20 -0.18
N THR A 68 -9.58 17.62 0.26
CA THR A 68 -10.53 18.43 -0.52
C THR A 68 -10.57 19.85 0.07
N GLN A 69 -11.47 20.70 -0.40
CA GLN A 69 -11.60 22.06 0.14
C GLN A 69 -11.97 22.06 1.64
N ASP A 70 -12.84 21.13 2.04
CA ASP A 70 -13.49 21.18 3.36
C ASP A 70 -13.21 19.91 4.20
N CYS A 71 -12.36 18.99 3.72
CA CYS A 71 -12.04 17.76 4.43
C CYS A 71 -10.60 17.26 4.17
N ASP A 72 -9.99 16.69 5.21
CA ASP A 72 -8.82 15.81 5.12
C ASP A 72 -9.22 14.36 5.45
N LEU A 73 -9.38 13.54 4.42
CA LEU A 73 -9.64 12.10 4.56
C LEU A 73 -8.31 11.36 4.73
N VAL A 74 -8.17 10.54 5.77
CA VAL A 74 -7.00 9.68 5.95
C VAL A 74 -7.32 8.26 5.53
N VAL A 75 -6.50 7.70 4.65
CA VAL A 75 -6.59 6.31 4.18
C VAL A 75 -5.29 5.57 4.49
N ALA A 76 -5.39 4.25 4.65
CA ALA A 76 -4.24 3.37 4.78
C ALA A 76 -4.26 2.32 3.67
N LEU A 77 -3.09 2.08 3.08
CA LEU A 77 -2.87 1.14 1.99
C LEU A 77 -1.96 -0.01 2.44
N THR A 78 -2.39 -1.24 2.20
CA THR A 78 -1.59 -2.44 2.49
C THR A 78 -1.34 -3.19 1.19
N ALA A 79 -0.08 -3.51 0.90
CA ALA A 79 0.25 -4.31 -0.27
C ALA A 79 -0.32 -5.73 -0.15
N GLN A 80 -1.04 -6.17 -1.18
CA GLN A 80 -1.51 -7.55 -1.29
C GLN A 80 -0.34 -8.46 -1.71
N PRO A 81 -0.23 -9.66 -1.11
CA PRO A 81 0.69 -10.67 -1.59
C PRO A 81 0.36 -11.07 -3.03
N LEU A 82 1.38 -11.15 -3.88
CA LEU A 82 1.21 -11.76 -5.19
C LEU A 82 0.98 -13.28 -5.04
N PRO A 83 0.14 -13.89 -5.89
CA PRO A 83 0.01 -15.33 -5.93
C PRO A 83 1.36 -16.02 -6.16
N GLU A 84 1.50 -17.22 -5.60
CA GLU A 84 2.76 -17.96 -5.61
C GLU A 84 3.30 -18.16 -7.04
N GLY A 85 4.60 -17.90 -7.22
CA GLY A 85 5.27 -18.04 -8.51
C GLY A 85 5.01 -16.92 -9.51
N MET A 86 4.20 -15.91 -9.17
CA MET A 86 3.96 -14.74 -10.03
C MET A 86 4.87 -13.57 -9.66
N VAL A 87 5.30 -12.84 -10.68
CA VAL A 87 6.02 -11.56 -10.56
C VAL A 87 5.17 -10.46 -11.20
N GLY A 88 5.13 -9.30 -10.55
CA GLY A 88 4.30 -8.19 -11.01
C GLY A 88 4.39 -6.98 -10.08
N LYS A 89 3.64 -5.93 -10.42
CA LYS A 89 3.43 -4.79 -9.51
C LYS A 89 2.60 -5.22 -8.31
N ALA A 90 2.82 -4.60 -7.16
CA ALA A 90 1.93 -4.75 -6.02
C ALA A 90 0.56 -4.14 -6.33
N THR A 91 -0.49 -4.78 -5.85
CA THR A 91 -1.82 -4.19 -5.69
C THR A 91 -2.03 -3.86 -4.22
N TYR A 92 -2.96 -2.96 -3.90
CA TYR A 92 -3.16 -2.50 -2.54
C TYR A 92 -4.60 -2.65 -2.10
N ASP A 93 -4.79 -3.15 -0.88
CA ASP A 93 -6.03 -2.98 -0.15
C ASP A 93 -6.10 -1.58 0.44
N LEU A 94 -7.26 -0.94 0.30
CA LEU A 94 -7.53 0.39 0.85
C LEU A 94 -8.51 0.28 2.02
N ARG A 95 -8.20 1.00 3.12
CA ARG A 95 -9.15 1.25 4.20
C ARG A 95 -9.18 2.73 4.56
N ILE A 96 -10.37 3.22 4.92
CA ILE A 96 -10.53 4.55 5.51
C ILE A 96 -10.06 4.47 6.96
N ALA A 97 -9.06 5.26 7.31
CA ALA A 97 -8.51 5.34 8.66
C ALA A 97 -9.16 6.48 9.47
N THR A 98 -9.45 7.60 8.82
CA THR A 98 -10.16 8.74 9.43
C THR A 98 -11.08 9.35 8.38
N PRO A 99 -12.41 9.26 8.55
CA PRO A 99 -13.39 9.79 7.60
C PRO A 99 -13.48 11.32 7.66
N CYS A 100 -14.11 11.92 6.65
CA CYS A 100 -14.61 13.30 6.74
C CYS A 100 -15.76 13.38 7.76
N GLU A 101 -15.77 14.41 8.61
CA GLU A 101 -16.86 14.68 9.57
C GLU A 101 -18.17 15.13 8.89
#